data_AF-A0A1H3TUS3-F1
#
_entry.id   AF-A0A1H3TUS3-F1
#
_cell.length_a   1.000
_cell.length_b   1.000
_cell.length_c   1.000
_cell.angle_alpha   90.00
_cell.angle_beta   90.00
_cell.angle_gamma   90.00
#
_symmetry.space_group_name_H-M   'P 1'
#
loop_
_entity.id
_entity.type
_entity.pdbx_description
1 polymer ?
#
loop_
_entity_poly.entity_id
_entity_poly.type
_entity_poly.pdbx_seq_one_letter_code
_entity_poly.pdbx_strand_id
1 'polypeptide(L)'
;MWHSRTTVSPVVEAWSTYRTGSAGQWTPRQLVAAKRGTTVSVVIPARNEEATIGAIVATIRQQLVERVHLVDELIVVDSRSSDATARVAAAAGAHVVSQDQMTRGLPRLEGKGDALWAGLVAASGDVVAFVDGDLEDFDARFVTGLVGPLLTDPSVGYVKGFYHRGLHHSAGVVEADGGGRVTELTARPLLNLFWPELSGFVQPLAGEYAGRRTLLEQLPFVSGYGVEIAMLVDLLDLVGLDALAQVDLGERRHRHQSTEALGRMAAQIMHTVWERLQRQGWVTADTQPSTLLTQFRRGGTDALPNLEREIVVTDVSVKERPPLREMPDLATRRRRSRVAA
;
A
#
# COMPACT_ATOMS: atom_id res chain seq x y z
N MET A 1 22.20 8.68 30.10
CA MET A 1 22.19 7.60 29.09
C MET A 1 21.68 6.34 29.79
N TRP A 2 20.36 6.23 29.95
CA TRP A 2 19.74 5.05 30.59
C TRP A 2 19.53 3.99 29.52
N HIS A 3 20.51 3.11 29.34
CA HIS A 3 20.29 1.86 28.61
C HIS A 3 19.50 0.90 29.50
N SER A 4 18.23 1.24 29.76
CA SER A 4 17.25 0.22 30.07
C SER A 4 17.17 -0.65 28.82
N ARG A 5 17.66 -1.90 28.89
CA ARG A 5 17.36 -2.95 27.91
C ARG A 5 15.87 -3.21 27.99
N THR A 6 15.10 -2.32 27.36
CA THR A 6 13.67 -2.47 27.21
C THR A 6 13.49 -3.59 26.20
N THR A 7 13.01 -4.74 26.66
CA THR A 7 12.79 -5.91 25.82
C THR A 7 11.57 -5.70 24.94
N VAL A 8 11.63 -6.16 23.69
CA VAL A 8 10.47 -6.19 22.79
C VAL A 8 9.35 -6.99 23.45
N SER A 9 8.09 -6.65 23.16
CA SER A 9 6.94 -7.44 23.62
C SER A 9 7.13 -8.91 23.20
N PRO A 10 6.98 -9.90 24.10
CA PRO A 10 7.12 -11.31 23.75
C PRO A 10 6.21 -11.76 22.61
N VAL A 11 5.02 -11.14 22.49
CA VAL A 11 4.09 -11.39 21.38
C VAL A 11 4.70 -10.94 20.05
N VAL A 12 5.28 -9.74 20.03
CA VAL A 12 5.89 -9.15 18.83
C VAL A 12 7.16 -9.89 18.44
N GLU A 13 7.98 -10.29 19.42
CA GLU A 13 9.19 -11.09 19.19
C GLU A 13 8.84 -12.47 18.62
N ALA A 14 7.87 -13.16 19.23
CA ALA A 14 7.38 -14.44 18.73
C ALA A 14 6.83 -14.30 17.32
N TRP A 15 5.87 -13.39 17.10
CA TRP A 15 5.29 -13.13 15.79
C TRP A 15 6.35 -12.84 14.74
N SER A 16 7.30 -11.96 15.04
CA SER A 16 8.38 -11.63 14.11
C SER A 16 9.21 -12.86 13.74
N THR A 17 9.34 -13.84 14.64
CA THR A 17 10.10 -15.07 14.39
C THR A 17 9.40 -16.01 13.41
N TYR A 18 8.08 -16.19 13.49
CA TYR A 18 7.35 -17.14 12.62
C TYR A 18 6.55 -16.50 11.47
N ARG A 19 6.41 -15.17 11.45
CA ARG A 19 5.69 -14.41 10.42
C ARG A 19 6.55 -13.46 9.61
N THR A 20 7.87 -13.50 9.77
CA THR A 20 8.81 -12.78 8.92
C THR A 20 9.51 -13.74 7.97
N GLY A 21 9.39 -13.49 6.66
CA GLY A 21 10.11 -14.20 5.61
C GLY A 21 11.05 -13.27 4.83
N SER A 22 11.73 -13.85 3.85
CA SER A 22 12.52 -13.10 2.85
C SER A 22 12.17 -13.60 1.46
N ALA A 23 12.05 -12.69 0.49
CA ALA A 23 11.66 -13.02 -0.87
C ALA A 23 12.53 -14.12 -1.51
N GLY A 24 13.78 -14.26 -1.07
CA GLY A 24 14.69 -15.31 -1.53
C GLY A 24 14.32 -16.74 -1.09
N GLN A 25 13.39 -16.90 -0.14
CA GLN A 25 12.93 -18.22 0.33
C GLN A 25 12.07 -18.96 -0.71
N TRP A 26 11.48 -18.23 -1.68
CA TRP A 26 10.58 -18.81 -2.66
C TRP A 26 11.07 -18.60 -4.08
N THR A 27 11.30 -19.70 -4.80
CA THR A 27 11.50 -19.64 -6.25
C THR A 27 10.15 -19.60 -6.98
N PRO A 28 10.05 -18.96 -8.17
CA PRO A 28 8.81 -18.92 -8.92
C PRO A 28 8.24 -20.33 -9.22
N ARG A 29 9.09 -21.32 -9.51
CA ARG A 29 8.66 -22.70 -9.79
C ARG A 29 8.05 -23.39 -8.57
N GLN A 30 8.61 -23.19 -7.37
CA GLN A 30 8.04 -23.73 -6.14
C GLN A 30 6.65 -23.14 -5.88
N LEU A 31 6.48 -21.84 -6.13
CA LEU A 31 5.20 -21.16 -5.94
C LEU A 31 4.14 -21.65 -6.93
N VAL A 32 4.50 -21.87 -8.19
CA VAL A 32 3.59 -22.45 -9.19
C VAL A 32 3.10 -23.83 -8.75
N ALA A 33 3.98 -24.67 -8.18
CA ALA A 33 3.58 -25.97 -7.63
C ALA A 33 2.69 -25.82 -6.37
N ALA A 34 2.96 -24.83 -5.52
CA ALA A 34 2.17 -24.53 -4.32
C ALA A 34 0.80 -23.93 -4.63
N LYS A 35 0.65 -23.29 -5.80
CA LYS A 35 -0.54 -22.57 -6.25
C LYS A 35 -1.81 -23.44 -6.21
N ARG A 36 -1.73 -24.74 -6.54
CA ARG A 36 -2.82 -25.73 -6.40
C ARG A 36 -4.19 -25.24 -6.93
N GLY A 37 -4.18 -24.49 -8.03
CA GLY A 37 -5.39 -23.90 -8.65
C GLY A 37 -5.80 -22.52 -8.12
N THR A 38 -5.18 -22.00 -7.06
CA THR A 38 -5.34 -20.62 -6.57
C THR A 38 -4.87 -19.64 -7.64
N THR A 39 -5.67 -18.66 -7.99
CA THR A 39 -5.31 -17.64 -8.98
C THR A 39 -4.67 -16.41 -8.32
N VAL A 40 -3.74 -15.75 -9.03
CA VAL A 40 -2.99 -14.58 -8.56
C VAL A 40 -3.19 -13.41 -9.51
N SER A 41 -3.76 -12.31 -9.00
CA SER A 41 -3.78 -11.02 -9.69
C SER A 41 -2.70 -10.11 -9.10
N VAL A 42 -1.93 -9.46 -9.98
CA VAL A 42 -1.06 -8.34 -9.61
C VAL A 42 -1.72 -7.04 -10.07
N VAL A 43 -1.86 -6.10 -9.15
CA VAL A 43 -2.48 -4.79 -9.36
C VAL A 43 -1.44 -3.71 -9.11
N ILE A 44 -1.27 -2.81 -10.09
CA ILE A 44 -0.36 -1.68 -9.99
C ILE A 44 -1.17 -0.38 -10.10
N PRO A 45 -1.42 0.34 -8.99
CA PRO A 45 -1.96 1.69 -9.08
C PRO A 45 -0.91 2.64 -9.69
N ALA A 46 -1.31 3.45 -10.66
CA ALA A 46 -0.40 4.36 -11.34
C ALA A 46 -1.03 5.74 -11.55
N ARG A 47 -0.26 6.80 -11.30
CA ARG A 47 -0.63 8.19 -11.60
C ARG A 47 0.62 8.96 -12.02
N ASN A 48 0.76 9.24 -13.31
CA ASN A 48 1.92 9.91 -13.87
C ASN A 48 3.26 9.17 -13.65
N GLU A 49 3.27 7.88 -13.97
CA GLU A 49 4.39 6.95 -13.81
C GLU A 49 4.93 6.44 -15.15
N GLU A 50 4.84 7.23 -16.23
CA GLU A 50 5.27 6.79 -17.58
C GLU A 50 6.73 6.36 -17.65
N ALA A 51 7.58 6.86 -16.75
CA ALA A 51 9.01 6.57 -16.69
C ALA A 51 9.34 5.17 -16.16
N THR A 52 8.51 4.61 -15.29
CA THR A 52 8.79 3.37 -14.53
C THR A 52 7.82 2.24 -14.89
N ILE A 53 6.54 2.57 -15.15
CA ILE A 53 5.47 1.58 -15.28
C ILE A 53 5.73 0.55 -16.37
N GLY A 54 6.33 0.96 -17.49
CA GLY A 54 6.62 0.06 -18.61
C GLY A 54 7.61 -1.04 -18.24
N ALA A 55 8.66 -0.71 -17.49
CA ALA A 55 9.67 -1.66 -17.05
C ALA A 55 9.10 -2.64 -16.01
N ILE A 56 8.32 -2.14 -15.04
CA ILE A 56 7.67 -2.96 -14.01
C ILE A 56 6.75 -3.99 -14.66
N VAL A 57 5.86 -3.54 -15.55
CA VAL A 57 4.91 -4.42 -16.27
C VAL A 57 5.65 -5.45 -17.11
N ALA A 58 6.67 -5.03 -17.88
CA ALA A 58 7.45 -5.95 -18.71
C ALA A 58 8.14 -7.03 -17.87
N THR A 59 8.74 -6.67 -16.73
CA THR A 59 9.38 -7.61 -15.81
C THR A 59 8.38 -8.64 -15.29
N ILE A 60 7.22 -8.22 -14.78
CA ILE A 60 6.20 -9.15 -14.26
C ILE A 60 5.67 -10.04 -15.38
N ARG A 61 5.34 -9.46 -16.54
CA ARG A 61 4.80 -10.19 -17.68
C ARG A 61 5.77 -11.28 -18.15
N GLN A 62 7.01 -10.90 -18.45
CA GLN A 62 8.00 -11.84 -18.99
C GLN A 62 8.38 -12.91 -17.97
N GLN A 63 8.62 -12.53 -16.70
CA GLN A 63 9.17 -13.45 -15.72
C GLN A 63 8.13 -14.29 -15.01
N LEU A 64 6.94 -13.75 -14.74
CA LEU A 64 5.93 -14.38 -13.87
C LEU A 64 4.65 -14.78 -14.60
N VAL A 65 4.28 -14.10 -15.69
CA VAL A 65 3.12 -14.48 -16.51
C VAL A 65 3.53 -15.48 -17.59
N GLU A 66 4.48 -15.11 -18.46
CA GLU A 66 4.85 -15.88 -19.65
C GLU A 66 5.78 -17.06 -19.33
N ARG A 67 6.81 -16.84 -18.50
CA ARG A 67 7.86 -17.85 -18.26
C ARG A 67 7.46 -18.98 -17.31
N VAL A 68 6.66 -18.68 -16.28
CA VAL A 68 6.30 -19.68 -15.24
C VAL A 68 4.81 -19.76 -14.93
N HIS A 69 3.97 -18.85 -15.44
CA HIS A 69 2.53 -18.82 -15.17
C HIS A 69 2.15 -18.73 -13.67
N LEU A 70 2.96 -18.00 -12.90
CA LEU A 70 2.66 -17.69 -11.50
C LEU A 70 1.55 -16.65 -11.39
N VAL A 71 1.60 -15.59 -12.21
CA VAL A 71 0.62 -14.50 -12.22
C VAL A 71 -0.40 -14.75 -13.35
N ASP A 72 -1.69 -14.76 -13.02
CA ASP A 72 -2.78 -15.00 -13.98
C ASP A 72 -3.35 -13.70 -14.54
N GLU A 73 -3.30 -12.61 -13.77
CA GLU A 73 -3.80 -11.31 -14.18
C GLU A 73 -2.80 -10.22 -13.79
N LEU A 74 -2.43 -9.38 -14.76
CA LEU A 74 -1.58 -8.21 -14.54
C LEU A 74 -2.37 -6.95 -14.91
N ILE A 75 -2.78 -6.20 -13.89
CA ILE A 75 -3.68 -5.07 -14.02
C ILE A 75 -2.95 -3.79 -13.63
N VAL A 76 -3.07 -2.76 -14.47
CA VAL A 76 -2.64 -1.40 -14.13
C VAL A 76 -3.90 -0.55 -13.97
N VAL A 77 -4.05 0.08 -12.80
CA VAL A 77 -5.14 1.01 -12.54
C VAL A 77 -4.64 2.42 -12.81
N ASP A 78 -5.07 3.01 -13.91
CA ASP A 78 -4.78 4.40 -14.23
C ASP A 78 -5.65 5.34 -13.37
N SER A 79 -4.99 6.05 -12.47
CA SER A 79 -5.58 6.99 -11.51
C SER A 79 -5.53 8.42 -12.07
N ARG A 80 -6.10 8.59 -13.27
CA ARG A 80 -6.24 9.88 -13.97
C ARG A 80 -4.88 10.50 -14.30
N SER A 81 -4.00 9.71 -14.91
CA SER A 81 -2.72 10.23 -15.40
C SER A 81 -2.95 11.27 -16.50
N SER A 82 -2.10 12.30 -16.51
CA SER A 82 -2.03 13.35 -17.54
C SER A 82 -0.89 13.11 -18.53
N ASP A 83 -0.06 12.11 -18.30
CA ASP A 83 1.07 11.71 -19.12
C ASP A 83 0.76 10.40 -19.92
N ALA A 84 1.79 9.74 -20.47
CA ALA A 84 1.60 8.52 -21.25
C ALA A 84 1.47 7.23 -20.42
N THR A 85 1.31 7.29 -19.10
CA THR A 85 1.29 6.11 -18.18
C THR A 85 0.42 4.97 -18.70
N ALA A 86 -0.86 5.23 -18.99
CA ALA A 86 -1.79 4.21 -19.45
C ALA A 86 -1.37 3.56 -20.77
N ARG A 87 -0.88 4.37 -21.73
CA ARG A 87 -0.41 3.89 -23.03
C ARG A 87 0.85 3.04 -22.90
N VAL A 88 1.80 3.46 -22.06
CA VAL A 88 3.06 2.75 -21.81
C VAL A 88 2.77 1.40 -21.12
N ALA A 89 1.90 1.38 -20.12
CA ALA A 89 1.48 0.16 -19.43
C ALA A 89 0.80 -0.85 -20.37
N ALA A 90 -0.12 -0.38 -21.22
CA ALA A 90 -0.79 -1.24 -22.21
C ALA A 90 0.19 -1.80 -23.24
N ALA A 91 1.11 -0.97 -23.76
CA ALA A 91 2.15 -1.41 -24.69
C ALA A 91 3.12 -2.44 -24.06
N ALA A 92 3.36 -2.33 -22.75
CA ALA A 92 4.13 -3.30 -21.98
C ALA A 92 3.35 -4.60 -21.67
N GLY A 93 2.06 -4.67 -22.00
CA GLY A 93 1.23 -5.89 -21.93
C GLY A 93 0.39 -6.03 -20.66
N ALA A 94 0.16 -4.95 -19.90
CA ALA A 94 -0.81 -4.96 -18.80
C ALA A 94 -2.24 -4.77 -19.31
N HIS A 95 -3.21 -5.32 -18.58
CA HIS A 95 -4.60 -4.91 -18.69
C HIS A 95 -4.80 -3.58 -17.96
N VAL A 96 -4.96 -2.50 -18.73
CA VAL A 96 -5.12 -1.16 -18.14
C VAL A 96 -6.60 -0.85 -17.93
N VAL A 97 -6.95 -0.46 -16.71
CA VAL A 97 -8.30 -0.03 -16.34
C VAL A 97 -8.28 1.39 -15.79
N SER A 98 -9.31 2.17 -16.09
CA SER A 98 -9.47 3.49 -15.47
C SER A 98 -10.09 3.36 -14.08
N GLN A 99 -9.56 4.08 -13.10
CA GLN A 99 -10.17 4.19 -11.76
C GLN A 99 -11.64 4.64 -11.83
N ASP A 100 -11.95 5.62 -12.69
CA ASP A 100 -13.30 6.18 -12.82
C ASP A 100 -14.28 5.19 -13.45
N GLN A 101 -13.78 4.28 -14.30
CA GLN A 101 -14.60 3.19 -14.84
C GLN A 101 -14.98 2.19 -13.75
N MET A 102 -14.02 1.81 -12.89
CA MET A 102 -14.24 0.81 -11.83
C MET A 102 -15.08 1.34 -10.67
N THR A 103 -15.04 2.66 -10.43
CA THR A 103 -15.80 3.34 -9.37
C THR A 103 -17.10 3.99 -9.87
N ARG A 104 -17.52 3.70 -11.11
CA ARG A 104 -18.67 4.35 -11.74
C ARG A 104 -19.96 4.18 -10.93
N GLY A 105 -20.59 5.31 -10.61
CA GLY A 105 -21.82 5.38 -9.82
C GLY A 105 -21.58 5.61 -8.32
N LEU A 106 -20.31 5.76 -7.91
CA LEU A 106 -19.94 6.13 -6.56
C LEU A 106 -19.41 7.57 -6.49
N PRO A 107 -19.41 8.19 -5.30
CA PRO A 107 -18.76 9.49 -5.11
C PRO A 107 -17.30 9.44 -5.57
N ARG A 108 -16.86 10.51 -6.24
CA ARG A 108 -15.48 10.64 -6.69
C ARG A 108 -14.57 10.80 -5.48
N LEU A 109 -13.61 9.91 -5.32
CA LEU A 109 -12.54 10.02 -4.33
C LEU A 109 -11.19 10.23 -5.04
N GLU A 110 -10.18 10.62 -4.27
CA GLU A 110 -8.82 10.86 -4.75
C GLU A 110 -7.79 10.08 -3.92
N GLY A 111 -6.59 9.96 -4.47
CA GLY A 111 -5.46 9.34 -3.81
C GLY A 111 -5.40 7.82 -3.96
N LYS A 112 -4.33 7.26 -3.41
CA LYS A 112 -3.88 5.88 -3.64
C LYS A 112 -4.92 4.84 -3.26
N GLY A 113 -5.57 5.00 -2.11
CA GLY A 113 -6.57 4.02 -1.65
C GLY A 113 -7.77 3.82 -2.59
N ASP A 114 -8.22 4.85 -3.30
CA ASP A 114 -9.30 4.71 -4.28
C ASP A 114 -8.85 3.91 -5.51
N ALA A 115 -7.58 4.11 -5.94
CA ALA A 115 -6.99 3.32 -7.02
C ALA A 115 -6.78 1.85 -6.61
N LEU A 116 -6.36 1.60 -5.37
CA LEU A 116 -6.21 0.24 -4.82
C LEU A 116 -7.56 -0.47 -4.74
N TRP A 117 -8.61 0.21 -4.28
CA TRP A 117 -9.96 -0.34 -4.22
C TRP A 117 -10.52 -0.64 -5.62
N ALA A 118 -10.35 0.30 -6.56
CA ALA A 118 -10.67 0.09 -7.98
C ALA A 118 -9.92 -1.11 -8.57
N GLY A 119 -8.66 -1.32 -8.17
CA GLY A 119 -7.88 -2.48 -8.55
C GLY A 119 -8.42 -3.79 -8.00
N LEU A 120 -8.89 -3.80 -6.75
CA LEU A 120 -9.56 -4.97 -6.16
C LEU A 120 -10.86 -5.33 -6.91
N VAL A 121 -11.62 -4.32 -7.35
CA VAL A 121 -12.81 -4.47 -8.21
C VAL A 121 -12.45 -5.09 -9.55
N ALA A 122 -11.35 -4.63 -10.17
CA ALA A 122 -10.90 -5.10 -11.48
C ALA A 122 -10.32 -6.52 -11.44
N ALA A 123 -9.56 -6.85 -10.40
CA ALA A 123 -8.95 -8.15 -10.22
C ALA A 123 -9.99 -9.26 -10.04
N SER A 124 -9.65 -10.50 -10.41
CA SER A 124 -10.45 -11.69 -10.10
C SER A 124 -9.71 -12.82 -9.39
N GLY A 125 -8.39 -12.69 -9.21
CA GLY A 125 -7.55 -13.68 -8.54
C GLY A 125 -7.93 -13.92 -7.08
N ASP A 126 -7.77 -15.16 -6.63
CA ASP A 126 -7.98 -15.58 -5.24
C ASP A 126 -6.98 -14.91 -4.28
N VAL A 127 -5.78 -14.62 -4.78
CA VAL A 127 -4.76 -13.78 -4.14
C VAL A 127 -4.56 -12.52 -4.98
N VAL A 128 -4.52 -11.36 -4.32
CA VAL A 128 -4.26 -10.07 -4.96
C VAL A 128 -3.00 -9.47 -4.35
N ALA A 129 -2.01 -9.19 -5.18
CA ALA A 129 -0.79 -8.48 -4.83
C ALA A 129 -0.85 -7.06 -5.39
N PHE A 130 -0.53 -6.08 -4.55
CA PHE A 130 -0.38 -4.68 -4.90
C PHE A 130 1.10 -4.32 -4.94
N VAL A 131 1.51 -3.60 -5.98
CA VAL A 131 2.89 -3.14 -6.18
C VAL A 131 2.83 -1.69 -6.67
N ASP A 132 3.66 -0.80 -6.11
CA ASP A 132 3.66 0.60 -6.53
C ASP A 132 4.18 0.78 -7.98
N GLY A 133 3.62 1.76 -8.70
CA GLY A 133 4.00 2.06 -10.08
C GLY A 133 5.27 2.91 -10.23
N ASP A 134 5.83 3.43 -9.14
CA ASP A 134 6.96 4.38 -9.12
C ASP A 134 8.31 3.74 -8.75
N LEU A 135 8.40 2.41 -8.81
CA LEU A 135 9.59 1.66 -8.43
C LEU A 135 10.68 1.70 -9.51
N GLU A 136 11.88 2.09 -9.09
CA GLU A 136 13.11 2.00 -9.88
C GLU A 136 13.78 0.63 -9.66
N ASP A 137 14.48 0.12 -10.68
CA ASP A 137 15.19 -1.17 -10.64
C ASP A 137 14.30 -2.35 -10.16
N PHE A 138 13.05 -2.38 -10.60
CA PHE A 138 12.05 -3.36 -10.14
C PHE A 138 12.46 -4.82 -10.41
N ASP A 139 12.37 -5.64 -9.35
CA ASP A 139 12.65 -7.08 -9.39
C ASP A 139 11.35 -7.89 -9.18
N ALA A 140 11.13 -8.92 -10.01
CA ALA A 140 10.00 -9.83 -9.88
C ALA A 140 9.90 -10.52 -8.50
N ARG A 141 11.00 -10.56 -7.73
CA ARG A 141 11.03 -11.07 -6.36
C ARG A 141 10.07 -10.34 -5.42
N PHE A 142 9.72 -9.09 -5.71
CA PHE A 142 8.71 -8.35 -4.96
C PHE A 142 7.39 -9.13 -4.97
N VAL A 143 6.94 -9.57 -6.15
CA VAL A 143 5.70 -10.35 -6.29
C VAL A 143 5.86 -11.74 -5.69
N THR A 144 6.95 -12.46 -5.96
CA THR A 144 7.12 -13.83 -5.42
C THR A 144 7.22 -13.83 -3.90
N GLY A 145 7.90 -12.86 -3.30
CA GLY A 145 7.98 -12.69 -1.87
C GLY A 145 6.62 -12.43 -1.23
N LEU A 146 5.83 -11.52 -1.81
CA LEU A 146 4.49 -11.20 -1.29
C LEU A 146 3.51 -12.37 -1.36
N VAL A 147 3.49 -13.11 -2.48
CA VAL A 147 2.56 -14.25 -2.63
C VAL A 147 3.07 -15.53 -1.98
N GLY A 148 4.36 -15.59 -1.64
CA GLY A 148 5.02 -16.76 -1.07
C GLY A 148 4.30 -17.33 0.14
N PRO A 149 4.18 -16.57 1.25
CA PRO A 149 3.47 -17.03 2.43
C PRO A 149 2.01 -17.42 2.15
N LEU A 150 1.31 -16.68 1.28
CA LEU A 150 -0.10 -16.92 0.97
C LEU A 150 -0.33 -18.25 0.21
N LEU A 151 0.63 -18.64 -0.63
CA LEU A 151 0.56 -19.88 -1.40
C LEU A 151 1.12 -21.09 -0.65
N THR A 152 1.99 -20.89 0.35
CA THR A 152 2.63 -21.98 1.09
C THR A 152 2.08 -22.22 2.49
N ASP A 153 1.42 -21.23 3.11
CA ASP A 153 0.83 -21.33 4.44
C ASP A 153 -0.67 -20.91 4.39
N PRO A 154 -1.61 -21.86 4.56
CA PRO A 154 -3.05 -21.55 4.53
C PRO A 154 -3.50 -20.68 5.71
N SER A 155 -2.73 -20.59 6.80
CA SER A 155 -3.04 -19.73 7.95
C SER A 155 -2.77 -18.24 7.69
N VAL A 156 -1.97 -17.91 6.67
CA VAL A 156 -1.68 -16.52 6.30
C VAL A 156 -2.78 -15.98 5.38
N GLY A 157 -3.36 -14.86 5.79
CA GLY A 157 -4.39 -14.12 5.06
C GLY A 157 -3.86 -12.85 4.37
N TYR A 158 -2.80 -12.25 4.91
CA TYR A 158 -2.23 -10.99 4.42
C TYR A 158 -0.71 -10.93 4.64
N VAL A 159 0.01 -10.32 3.70
CA VAL A 159 1.48 -10.18 3.71
C VAL A 159 1.86 -8.73 3.38
N LYS A 160 2.65 -8.09 4.25
CA LYS A 160 3.24 -6.77 4.01
C LYS A 160 4.70 -6.90 3.57
N GLY A 161 5.09 -6.21 2.50
CA GLY A 161 6.50 -6.08 2.14
C GLY A 161 7.25 -5.15 3.09
N PHE A 162 8.52 -5.43 3.35
CA PHE A 162 9.46 -4.45 3.86
C PHE A 162 10.77 -4.53 3.09
N TYR A 163 11.61 -3.51 3.24
CA TYR A 163 12.79 -3.32 2.43
C TYR A 163 13.75 -2.34 3.09
N HIS A 164 14.98 -2.40 2.62
CA HIS A 164 16.05 -1.47 2.91
C HIS A 164 15.96 -0.27 1.96
N ARG A 165 16.11 0.94 2.53
CA ARG A 165 16.17 2.18 1.75
C ARG A 165 17.60 2.68 1.78
N GLY A 166 18.33 2.51 0.68
CA GLY A 166 19.61 3.18 0.48
C GLY A 166 19.39 4.68 0.37
N LEU A 167 19.47 5.43 1.48
CA LEU A 167 19.48 6.88 1.45
C LEU A 167 20.85 7.34 0.96
N HIS A 168 20.96 7.67 -0.33
CA HIS A 168 22.13 8.34 -0.86
C HIS A 168 22.08 9.82 -0.46
N HIS A 169 22.65 10.18 0.69
CA HIS A 169 22.91 11.58 0.99
C HIS A 169 24.00 12.11 0.06
N SER A 170 23.88 13.39 -0.34
CA SER A 170 24.87 14.15 -1.12
C SER A 170 26.26 14.24 -0.49
N ALA A 171 26.46 13.68 0.71
CA ALA A 171 27.73 13.58 1.43
C ALA A 171 28.32 12.14 1.48
N GLY A 172 27.75 11.17 0.74
CA GLY A 172 28.30 9.81 0.65
C GLY A 172 28.09 8.92 1.88
N VAL A 173 27.32 9.39 2.88
CA VAL A 173 26.91 8.58 4.03
C VAL A 173 25.59 7.90 3.71
N VAL A 174 25.61 6.57 3.61
CA VAL A 174 24.39 5.74 3.58
C VAL A 174 23.93 5.61 5.03
N GLU A 175 22.83 6.25 5.41
CA GLU A 175 22.19 5.94 6.69
C GLU A 175 21.70 4.49 6.66
N ALA A 176 22.04 3.72 7.69
CA ALA A 176 21.54 2.37 7.86
C ALA A 176 20.04 2.43 8.15
N ASP A 177 19.23 2.04 7.17
CA ASP A 177 17.87 1.52 7.36
C ASP A 177 16.91 2.33 8.22
N GLY A 178 16.89 3.65 8.03
CA GLY A 178 15.77 4.46 8.46
C GLY A 178 14.55 4.19 7.57
N GLY A 179 13.43 3.75 8.14
CA GLY A 179 12.15 3.79 7.44
C GLY A 179 11.85 5.19 6.88
N GLY A 180 10.85 5.31 6.01
CA GLY A 180 10.44 6.64 5.54
C GLY A 180 10.17 7.59 6.72
N ARG A 181 10.46 8.90 6.57
CA ARG A 181 10.25 9.91 7.63
C ARG A 181 8.87 9.82 8.28
N VAL A 182 7.81 9.59 7.50
CA VAL A 182 6.44 9.43 8.01
C VAL A 182 6.23 8.09 8.70
N THR A 183 6.91 7.03 8.25
CA THR A 183 6.93 5.73 8.94
C THR A 183 7.50 5.90 10.34
N GLU A 184 8.69 6.48 10.47
CA GLU A 184 9.40 6.59 11.76
C GLU A 184 8.82 7.64 12.70
N LEU A 185 8.37 8.79 12.18
CA LEU A 185 7.94 9.92 13.00
C LEU A 185 6.42 9.97 13.20
N THR A 186 5.64 9.11 12.56
CA THR A 186 4.18 9.14 12.65
C THR A 186 3.59 7.74 12.80
N ALA A 187 3.75 6.85 11.82
CA ALA A 187 3.06 5.57 11.85
C ALA A 187 3.54 4.65 12.99
N ARG A 188 4.86 4.43 13.12
CA ARG A 188 5.39 3.55 14.17
C ARG A 188 5.07 4.06 15.59
N PRO A 189 5.24 5.37 15.91
CA PRO A 189 4.80 5.90 17.20
C PRO A 189 3.30 5.69 17.49
N LEU A 190 2.43 5.96 16.50
CA LEU A 190 0.98 5.79 16.67
C LEU A 190 0.59 4.32 16.86
N LEU A 191 1.17 3.42 16.07
CA LEU A 191 0.94 1.98 16.22
C LEU A 191 1.43 1.48 17.60
N ASN A 192 2.61 1.89 18.05
CA ASN A 192 3.10 1.50 19.38
C ASN A 192 2.19 2.01 20.52
N LEU A 193 1.58 3.19 20.34
CA LEU A 193 0.72 3.78 21.35
C LEU A 193 -0.65 3.10 21.43
N PHE A 194 -1.24 2.74 20.30
CA PHE A 194 -2.65 2.31 20.23
C PHE A 194 -2.86 0.85 19.82
N TRP A 195 -1.92 0.24 19.09
CA TRP A 195 -1.96 -1.15 18.62
C TRP A 195 -0.57 -1.79 18.72
N PRO A 196 -0.02 -1.97 19.93
CA PRO A 196 1.35 -2.45 20.14
C PRO A 196 1.64 -3.81 19.49
N GLU A 197 0.63 -4.63 19.22
CA GLU A 197 0.71 -5.88 18.44
C GLU A 197 1.26 -5.64 17.02
N LEU A 198 0.99 -4.49 16.42
CA LEU A 198 1.46 -4.11 15.08
C LEU A 198 2.87 -3.50 15.08
N SER A 199 3.50 -3.32 16.25
CA SER A 199 4.83 -2.71 16.35
C SER A 199 5.95 -3.54 15.72
N GLY A 200 5.70 -4.82 15.44
CA GLY A 200 6.62 -5.73 14.75
C GLY A 200 6.76 -5.50 13.24
N PHE A 201 5.83 -4.78 12.61
CA PHE A 201 5.93 -4.48 11.18
C PHE A 201 7.06 -3.49 10.92
N VAL A 202 8.01 -3.89 10.08
CA VAL A 202 9.18 -3.06 9.75
C VAL A 202 8.77 -1.84 8.90
N GLN A 203 7.91 -2.04 7.90
CA GLN A 203 7.38 -0.97 7.04
C GLN A 203 5.84 -0.99 7.02
N PRO A 204 5.16 -0.46 8.06
CA PRO A 204 3.69 -0.47 8.13
C PRO A 204 3.01 0.30 7.00
N LEU A 205 3.72 1.22 6.35
CA LEU A 205 3.25 2.04 5.24
C LEU A 205 3.75 1.57 3.86
N ALA A 206 4.35 0.38 3.75
CA ALA A 206 4.79 -0.14 2.46
C ALA A 206 3.59 -0.33 1.51
N GLY A 207 3.76 0.12 0.26
CA GLY A 207 2.78 -0.04 -0.81
C GLY A 207 2.78 -1.43 -1.45
N GLU A 208 3.82 -2.21 -1.18
CA GLU A 208 3.96 -3.59 -1.65
C GLU A 208 3.37 -4.53 -0.61
N TYR A 209 2.22 -5.13 -0.93
CA TYR A 209 1.54 -6.07 -0.05
C TYR A 209 0.63 -7.02 -0.84
N ALA A 210 0.25 -8.15 -0.26
CA ALA A 210 -0.69 -9.07 -0.86
C ALA A 210 -1.67 -9.62 0.17
N GLY A 211 -2.84 -10.05 -0.28
CA GLY A 211 -3.81 -10.69 0.59
C GLY A 211 -4.73 -11.62 -0.18
N ARG A 212 -5.41 -12.49 0.56
CA ARG A 212 -6.51 -13.29 0.02
C ARG A 212 -7.65 -12.35 -0.33
N ARG A 213 -8.21 -12.49 -1.54
CA ARG A 213 -9.35 -11.70 -2.01
C ARG A 213 -10.49 -11.68 -0.99
N THR A 214 -10.86 -12.86 -0.49
CA THR A 214 -11.95 -13.03 0.47
C THR A 214 -11.75 -12.25 1.77
N LEU A 215 -10.51 -11.92 2.12
CA LEU A 215 -10.19 -11.06 3.25
C LEU A 215 -10.20 -9.58 2.86
N LEU A 216 -9.53 -9.24 1.76
CA LEU A 216 -9.47 -7.86 1.25
C LEU A 216 -10.85 -7.27 0.94
N GLU A 217 -11.80 -8.07 0.45
CA GLU A 217 -13.17 -7.65 0.14
C GLU A 217 -14.01 -7.30 1.39
N GLN A 218 -13.53 -7.64 2.60
CA GLN A 218 -14.18 -7.30 3.86
C GLN A 218 -13.71 -5.96 4.44
N LEU A 219 -12.62 -5.40 3.92
CA LEU A 219 -12.01 -4.19 4.44
C LEU A 219 -12.55 -2.94 3.73
N PRO A 220 -12.82 -1.84 4.45
CA PRO A 220 -12.93 -0.54 3.82
C PRO A 220 -11.55 -0.08 3.30
N PHE A 221 -11.54 0.78 2.28
CA PHE A 221 -10.31 1.36 1.75
C PHE A 221 -10.34 2.88 1.93
N VAL A 222 -9.44 3.37 2.78
CA VAL A 222 -9.29 4.81 3.04
C VAL A 222 -8.69 5.51 1.84
N SER A 223 -9.23 6.64 1.42
CA SER A 223 -8.67 7.49 0.38
C SER A 223 -7.35 8.12 0.81
N GLY A 224 -6.51 8.53 -0.16
CA GLY A 224 -5.23 9.16 0.17
C GLY A 224 -4.20 8.18 0.73
N TYR A 225 -3.40 8.63 1.70
CA TYR A 225 -2.24 7.91 2.24
C TYR A 225 -2.50 7.14 3.55
N GLY A 226 -3.75 7.12 4.03
CA GLY A 226 -4.12 6.37 5.24
C GLY A 226 -4.40 4.89 5.01
N VAL A 227 -4.49 4.45 3.75
CA VAL A 227 -4.95 3.10 3.39
C VAL A 227 -4.06 2.00 3.98
N GLU A 228 -2.74 2.13 3.94
CA GLU A 228 -1.84 1.09 4.39
C GLU A 228 -1.88 0.85 5.91
N ILE A 229 -2.06 1.91 6.70
CA ILE A 229 -2.16 1.82 8.17
C ILE A 229 -3.55 1.35 8.60
N ALA A 230 -4.60 1.87 7.96
CA ALA A 230 -5.97 1.43 8.19
C ALA A 230 -6.11 -0.08 7.95
N MET A 231 -5.56 -0.58 6.83
CA MET A 231 -5.59 -2.00 6.52
C MET A 231 -4.98 -2.84 7.64
N LEU A 232 -3.83 -2.46 8.19
CA LEU A 232 -3.20 -3.23 9.28
C LEU A 232 -4.06 -3.26 10.54
N VAL A 233 -4.66 -2.12 10.92
CA VAL A 233 -5.56 -2.03 12.08
C VAL A 233 -6.84 -2.84 11.84
N ASP A 234 -7.48 -2.65 10.70
CA ASP A 234 -8.72 -3.35 10.35
C ASP A 234 -8.52 -4.87 10.23
N LEU A 235 -7.34 -5.30 9.75
CA LEU A 235 -6.97 -6.71 9.68
C LEU A 235 -6.67 -7.31 11.06
N LEU A 236 -5.99 -6.56 11.94
CA LEU A 236 -5.76 -7.01 13.31
C LEU A 236 -7.09 -7.31 14.01
N ASP A 237 -8.06 -6.40 13.89
CA ASP A 237 -9.39 -6.56 14.48
C ASP A 237 -10.17 -7.73 13.84
N LEU A 238 -10.04 -7.94 12.53
CA LEU A 238 -10.83 -8.91 11.78
C LEU A 238 -10.30 -10.35 11.89
N VAL A 239 -8.99 -10.55 11.83
CA VAL A 239 -8.36 -11.89 11.74
C VAL A 239 -7.25 -12.13 12.75
N GLY A 240 -6.88 -11.13 13.55
CA GLY A 240 -5.78 -11.23 14.50
C GLY A 240 -4.40 -11.22 13.84
N LEU A 241 -3.38 -11.04 14.67
CA LEU A 241 -1.99 -10.88 14.25
C LEU A 241 -1.43 -12.14 13.56
N ASP A 242 -1.87 -13.34 13.97
CA ASP A 242 -1.39 -14.62 13.44
C ASP A 242 -1.69 -14.85 11.96
N ALA A 243 -2.72 -14.20 11.42
CA ALA A 243 -3.04 -14.26 10.01
C ALA A 243 -2.22 -13.29 9.15
N LEU A 244 -1.43 -12.42 9.78
CA LEU A 244 -0.61 -11.40 9.11
C LEU A 244 0.85 -11.83 9.08
N ALA A 245 1.51 -11.55 7.98
CA ALA A 245 2.94 -11.79 7.80
C ALA A 245 3.64 -10.58 7.16
N GLN A 246 4.96 -10.60 7.21
CA GLN A 246 5.79 -9.65 6.48
C GLN A 246 6.95 -10.36 5.76
N VAL A 247 7.41 -9.77 4.66
CA VAL A 247 8.49 -10.35 3.85
C VAL A 247 9.50 -9.28 3.45
N ASP A 248 10.78 -9.58 3.64
CA ASP A 248 11.89 -8.77 3.16
C ASP A 248 11.98 -8.87 1.63
N LEU A 249 11.78 -7.75 0.96
CA LEU A 249 11.82 -7.64 -0.50
C LEU A 249 13.19 -7.19 -1.02
N GLY A 250 14.15 -6.88 -0.13
CA GLY A 250 15.50 -6.42 -0.47
C GLY A 250 15.58 -4.89 -0.50
N GLU A 251 16.18 -4.34 -1.56
CA GLU A 251 16.30 -2.89 -1.73
C GLU A 251 15.10 -2.32 -2.49
N ARG A 252 14.62 -1.14 -2.07
CA ARG A 252 13.59 -0.39 -2.79
C ARG A 252 14.03 1.04 -3.07
N ARG A 253 14.04 1.42 -4.35
CA ARG A 253 14.34 2.77 -4.83
C ARG A 253 13.10 3.40 -5.44
N HIS A 254 12.83 4.64 -5.06
CA HIS A 254 11.69 5.41 -5.53
C HIS A 254 11.91 6.90 -5.31
N ARG A 255 11.05 7.73 -5.91
CA ARG A 255 11.17 9.19 -5.85
C ARG A 255 11.00 9.73 -4.42
N HIS A 256 11.87 10.65 -4.03
CA HIS A 256 11.74 11.38 -2.76
C HIS A 256 10.62 12.43 -2.80
N GLN A 257 9.86 12.50 -1.71
CA GLN A 257 8.82 13.51 -1.49
C GLN A 257 9.36 14.71 -0.71
N SER A 258 8.80 15.90 -0.98
CA SER A 258 9.10 17.11 -0.23
C SER A 258 8.60 16.99 1.22
N THR A 259 9.25 17.67 2.17
CA THR A 259 8.82 17.67 3.57
C THR A 259 7.39 18.21 3.72
N GLU A 260 7.00 19.18 2.88
CA GLU A 260 5.64 19.70 2.83
C GLU A 260 4.61 18.60 2.47
N ALA A 261 4.90 17.81 1.43
CA ALA A 261 4.07 16.67 1.04
C ALA A 261 3.99 15.59 2.13
N LEU A 262 5.11 15.32 2.80
CA LEU A 262 5.14 14.38 3.94
C LEU A 262 4.32 14.88 5.13
N GLY A 263 4.25 16.19 5.37
CA GLY A 263 3.38 16.77 6.40
C GLY A 263 1.89 16.51 6.12
N ARG A 264 1.46 16.64 4.86
CA ARG A 264 0.09 16.28 4.43
C ARG A 264 -0.20 14.79 4.59
N MET A 265 0.76 13.94 4.21
CA MET A 265 0.68 12.49 4.40
C MET A 265 0.53 12.11 5.87
N ALA A 266 1.36 12.68 6.75
CA ALA A 266 1.29 12.44 8.19
C ALA A 266 -0.06 12.86 8.77
N ALA A 267 -0.59 14.02 8.35
CA ALA A 267 -1.89 14.49 8.81
C ALA A 267 -3.05 13.56 8.37
N GLN A 268 -3.04 13.07 7.12
CA GLN A 268 -4.01 12.07 6.67
C GLN A 268 -3.94 10.78 7.49
N ILE A 269 -2.73 10.29 7.79
CA ILE A 269 -2.53 9.11 8.65
C ILE A 269 -3.10 9.34 10.06
N MET A 270 -2.87 10.53 10.65
CA MET A 270 -3.42 10.86 11.97
C MET A 270 -4.95 10.90 11.95
N HIS A 271 -5.57 11.44 10.90
CA HIS A 271 -7.04 11.38 10.74
C HIS A 271 -7.55 9.94 10.62
N THR A 272 -6.87 9.10 9.85
CA THR A 272 -7.22 7.68 9.73
C THR A 272 -7.13 6.97 11.08
N VAL A 273 -6.06 7.19 11.84
CA VAL A 273 -5.90 6.64 13.20
C VAL A 273 -7.01 7.13 14.13
N TRP A 274 -7.33 8.43 14.10
CA TRP A 274 -8.41 8.99 14.90
C TRP A 274 -9.75 8.29 14.62
N GLU A 275 -10.09 8.09 13.35
CA GLU A 275 -11.33 7.41 12.95
C GLU A 275 -11.37 5.96 13.45
N ARG A 276 -10.25 5.23 13.43
CA ARG A 276 -10.16 3.87 13.99
C ARG A 276 -10.32 3.86 15.52
N LEU A 277 -9.69 4.81 16.22
CA LEU A 277 -9.86 4.96 17.66
C LEU A 277 -11.32 5.25 18.03
N GLN A 278 -12.01 6.09 17.24
CA GLN A 278 -13.43 6.37 17.42
C GLN A 278 -14.30 5.11 17.19
N ARG A 279 -14.04 4.33 16.12
CA ARG A 279 -14.74 3.06 15.85
C ARG A 279 -14.57 2.03 16.97
N GLN A 280 -13.40 2.01 17.60
CA GLN A 280 -13.08 1.15 18.73
C GLN A 280 -13.55 1.73 20.09
N GLY A 281 -14.20 2.90 20.09
CA GLY A 281 -14.76 3.52 21.30
C GLY A 281 -13.75 4.20 22.22
N TRP A 282 -12.51 4.42 21.78
CA TRP A 282 -11.48 5.12 22.56
C TRP A 282 -11.69 6.64 22.61
N VAL A 283 -12.43 7.17 21.65
CA VAL A 283 -12.66 8.61 21.48
C VAL A 283 -14.12 8.88 21.16
N THR A 284 -14.68 9.95 21.73
CA THR A 284 -16.09 10.31 21.55
C THR A 284 -16.37 10.96 20.19
N ALA A 285 -17.60 10.81 19.69
CA ALA A 285 -18.05 11.41 18.43
C ALA A 285 -18.13 12.94 18.46
N ASP A 286 -18.29 13.51 19.65
CA ASP A 286 -18.45 14.95 19.86
C ASP A 286 -17.15 15.74 19.63
N THR A 287 -16.00 15.06 19.65
CA THR A 287 -14.71 15.67 19.33
C THR A 287 -14.34 15.37 17.89
N GLN A 288 -14.29 16.40 17.04
CA GLN A 288 -13.92 16.27 15.63
C GLN A 288 -12.61 17.02 15.36
N PRO A 289 -11.54 16.34 14.92
CA PRO A 289 -10.28 17.00 14.60
C PRO A 289 -10.44 17.88 13.36
N SER A 290 -9.76 19.02 13.34
CA SER A 290 -9.71 19.89 12.16
C SER A 290 -9.17 19.14 10.95
N THR A 291 -9.85 19.24 9.81
CA THR A 291 -9.38 18.67 8.53
C THR A 291 -8.44 19.59 7.77
N LEU A 292 -8.17 20.80 8.27
CA LEU A 292 -7.30 21.77 7.61
C LEU A 292 -5.90 21.72 8.20
N LEU A 293 -4.91 21.46 7.36
CA LEU A 293 -3.49 21.56 7.67
C LEU A 293 -2.95 22.89 7.14
N THR A 294 -2.44 23.72 8.05
CA THR A 294 -1.75 24.97 7.71
C THR A 294 -0.24 24.75 7.70
N GLN A 295 0.41 25.05 6.56
CA GLN A 295 1.86 25.01 6.37
C GLN A 295 2.37 26.36 5.88
N PHE A 296 3.68 26.57 5.95
CA PHE A 296 4.30 27.84 5.60
C PHE A 296 5.44 27.65 4.59
N ARG A 297 5.33 28.27 3.41
CA ARG A 297 6.30 28.14 2.32
C ARG A 297 7.10 29.43 2.14
N ARG A 298 8.42 29.34 1.98
CA ARG A 298 9.25 30.51 1.64
C ARG A 298 9.22 30.76 0.13
N GLY A 299 9.26 32.03 -0.28
CA GLY A 299 9.44 32.43 -1.69
C GLY A 299 8.19 32.32 -2.57
N GLY A 300 6.99 32.27 -1.99
CA GLY A 300 5.73 32.40 -2.74
C GLY A 300 5.46 33.84 -3.17
N THR A 301 4.62 34.02 -4.20
CA THR A 301 4.19 35.35 -4.68
C THR A 301 3.27 36.07 -3.70
N ASP A 302 2.65 35.33 -2.78
CA ASP A 302 1.66 35.83 -1.81
C ASP A 302 2.21 35.81 -0.37
N ALA A 303 3.48 36.20 -0.20
CA ALA A 303 4.07 36.34 1.13
C ALA A 303 3.37 37.47 1.91
N LEU A 304 3.06 37.23 3.18
CA LEU A 304 2.39 38.22 4.02
C LEU A 304 3.36 39.35 4.42
N PRO A 305 2.89 40.61 4.56
CA PRO A 305 3.76 41.77 4.82
C PRO A 305 4.65 41.68 6.06
N ASN A 306 4.32 40.82 7.04
CA ASN A 306 5.06 40.61 8.29
C ASN A 306 5.49 39.15 8.51
N LEU A 307 5.31 38.31 7.50
CA LEU A 307 5.70 36.92 7.52
C LEU A 307 6.26 36.64 6.13
N GLU A 308 7.59 36.51 6.03
CA GLU A 308 8.32 36.17 4.79
C GLU A 308 8.05 34.72 4.32
N ARG A 309 6.79 34.28 4.44
CA ARG A 309 6.27 32.98 4.08
C ARG A 309 4.83 33.15 3.59
N GLU A 310 4.48 32.38 2.57
CA GLU A 310 3.12 32.12 2.12
C GLU A 310 2.45 31.13 3.10
N ILE A 311 1.20 31.38 3.46
CA ILE A 311 0.38 30.43 4.23
C ILE A 311 -0.32 29.50 3.25
N VAL A 312 -0.05 28.19 3.35
CA VAL A 312 -0.66 27.16 2.52
C VAL A 312 -1.61 26.35 3.40
N VAL A 313 -2.90 26.39 3.09
CA VAL A 313 -3.92 25.59 3.79
C VAL A 313 -4.36 24.46 2.88
N THR A 314 -4.26 23.22 3.37
CA THR A 314 -4.69 22.02 2.64
C THR A 314 -5.75 21.26 3.44
N ASP A 315 -6.84 20.86 2.78
CA ASP A 315 -7.77 19.87 3.35
C ASP A 315 -7.13 18.47 3.30
N VAL A 316 -6.93 17.90 4.48
CA VAL A 316 -6.34 16.57 4.71
C VAL A 316 -7.38 15.56 5.19
N SER A 317 -8.67 15.86 5.01
CA SER A 317 -9.73 14.88 5.25
C SER A 317 -9.52 13.60 4.45
N VAL A 318 -9.90 12.50 5.07
CA VAL A 318 -9.93 11.18 4.44
C VAL A 318 -11.38 10.72 4.34
N LYS A 319 -11.70 10.01 3.27
CA LYS A 319 -12.98 9.33 3.04
C LYS A 319 -12.70 7.86 2.81
N GLU A 320 -13.71 7.01 2.86
CA GLU A 320 -13.50 5.58 2.64
C GLU A 320 -14.42 5.02 1.56
N ARG A 321 -13.90 4.02 0.84
CA ARG A 321 -14.73 3.06 0.13
C ARG A 321 -15.22 2.00 1.11
N PRO A 322 -16.48 1.56 1.00
CA PRO A 322 -16.97 0.47 1.83
C PRO A 322 -16.28 -0.86 1.44
N PRO A 323 -16.39 -1.89 2.29
CA PRO A 323 -16.03 -3.25 1.93
C PRO A 323 -16.64 -3.67 0.60
N LEU A 324 -15.83 -4.20 -0.31
CA LEU A 324 -16.32 -4.59 -1.65
C LEU A 324 -17.41 -5.67 -1.57
N ARG A 325 -17.39 -6.53 -0.54
CA ARG A 325 -18.44 -7.54 -0.29
C ARG A 325 -19.84 -6.94 -0.11
N GLU A 326 -19.93 -5.68 0.32
CA GLU A 326 -21.19 -4.96 0.50
C GLU A 326 -21.70 -4.34 -0.81
N MET A 327 -20.96 -4.53 -1.92
CA MET A 327 -21.24 -3.96 -3.24
C MET A 327 -21.37 -5.03 -4.36
N PRO A 328 -22.33 -5.96 -4.27
CA PRO A 328 -22.45 -7.10 -5.19
C PRO A 328 -22.70 -6.69 -6.65
N ASP A 329 -23.28 -5.52 -6.90
CA ASP A 329 -23.54 -5.00 -8.25
C ASP A 329 -22.26 -4.64 -9.01
N LEU A 330 -21.21 -4.23 -8.31
CA LEU A 330 -19.91 -3.95 -8.93
C LEU A 330 -19.18 -5.26 -9.25
N ALA A 331 -19.31 -6.27 -8.38
CA ALA A 331 -18.80 -7.61 -8.63
C ALA A 331 -19.47 -8.29 -9.85
N THR A 332 -20.75 -7.97 -10.13
CA THR A 332 -21.47 -8.49 -11.31
C THR A 332 -21.16 -7.71 -12.60
N ARG A 333 -20.92 -6.39 -12.54
CA ARG A 333 -20.47 -5.59 -13.71
C ARG A 333 -19.17 -6.13 -14.32
N ARG A 334 -18.29 -6.72 -13.50
CA ARG A 334 -17.06 -7.45 -13.89
C ARG A 334 -17.31 -8.57 -14.91
N ARG A 335 -18.38 -9.36 -14.74
CA ARG A 335 -18.67 -10.50 -15.64
C ARG A 335 -19.03 -10.06 -17.05
N ARG A 336 -19.56 -8.84 -17.22
CA ARG A 336 -19.99 -8.32 -18.53
C ARG A 336 -18.85 -7.67 -19.32
N SER A 337 -17.90 -7.00 -18.65
CA SER A 337 -16.74 -6.41 -19.33
C SER A 337 -15.76 -7.45 -19.89
N ARG A 338 -15.68 -8.64 -19.28
CA ARG A 338 -14.82 -9.75 -19.73
C ARG A 338 -15.33 -10.48 -20.99
N VAL A 339 -16.62 -10.36 -21.31
CA VAL A 339 -17.24 -10.99 -22.51
C VAL A 339 -17.14 -10.07 -23.74
N ALA A 340 -16.80 -8.79 -23.52
CA ALA A 340 -16.79 -7.76 -24.55
C ALA A 340 -15.37 -7.34 -25.00
N ALA A 341 -14.32 -7.94 -24.44
CA ALA A 341 -12.90 -7.71 -24.77
C ALA A 341 -12.29 -8.99 -25.34
#